data_AF-A0A941I5Y4-F1
#
_entry.id   AF-A0A941I5Y4-F1
#
_cell.length_a   1.000
_cell.length_b   1.000
_cell.length_c   1.000
_cell.angle_alpha   90.00
_cell.angle_beta   90.00
_cell.angle_gamma   90.00
#
_symmetry.space_group_name_H-M   'P 1'
#
loop_
_entity.id
_entity.type
_entity.pdbx_description
1 polymer ?
#
loop_
_entity_poly.entity_id
_entity_poly.type
_entity_poly.pdbx_seq_one_letter_code
_entity_poly.pdbx_strand_id
1 'polypeptide(L)'
;MNKEVKVVLTNPKRRTRTSERNATNQSAFVTPSRTNKELRILHQPGFVLHSYPYKETSLIVDVFTREFGRVSLVAKGAKRPTSALRSVLQTFQPLNISWTGKSEVRTLTAAEWVGGMLPLEKSALLCGFYLNELLVKFLLRDEISVTLFDLYVSSLNQLAHNEAPAIVLRKFELILLQQAGLLGDLTYCINTRGSVVPDESYVLEPGVGVRQVGEVEQIPNVRGKTLLDMSIGNYADPQTQAQSKQLMRFLLHYHLHGVPLNTRQILIDLHKL
;
A
#
# COMPACT_ATOMS: atom_id res chain seq x y z
N MET A 1 -24.26 47.68 41.60
CA MET A 1 -25.56 48.34 41.87
C MET A 1 -26.65 47.29 41.69
N ASN A 2 -26.93 46.51 42.74
CA ASN A 2 -28.05 46.66 43.71
C ASN A 2 -29.41 46.44 43.01
N LYS A 3 -30.27 45.48 43.38
CA LYS A 3 -30.79 45.08 44.71
C LYS A 3 -31.23 43.58 44.67
N GLU A 4 -30.90 42.75 45.65
CA GLU A 4 -31.61 42.46 46.94
C GLU A 4 -33.07 41.97 46.78
N VAL A 5 -33.37 40.67 47.02
CA VAL A 5 -33.70 39.96 48.29
C VAL A 5 -35.22 39.95 48.59
N LYS A 6 -35.81 38.74 48.71
CA LYS A 6 -36.61 38.36 49.91
C LYS A 6 -36.89 36.84 50.00
N VAL A 7 -36.51 36.34 51.17
CA VAL A 7 -36.83 35.04 51.79
C VAL A 7 -38.23 35.12 52.43
N VAL A 8 -38.92 33.98 52.64
CA VAL A 8 -39.53 33.51 53.91
C VAL A 8 -40.51 32.33 53.71
N LEU A 9 -40.07 31.17 54.20
CA LEU A 9 -40.73 30.13 55.04
C LEU A 9 -42.27 29.98 55.01
N THR A 10 -42.76 28.74 54.86
CA THR A 10 -43.39 27.95 55.96
C THR A 10 -43.93 26.59 55.49
N ASN A 11 -43.68 25.57 56.29
CA ASN A 11 -44.27 24.22 56.28
C ASN A 11 -45.21 24.16 57.51
N PRO A 12 -46.30 23.36 57.63
CA PRO A 12 -46.12 21.92 57.92
C PRO A 12 -47.28 20.93 57.58
N LYS A 13 -46.89 19.64 57.46
CA LYS A 13 -47.54 18.40 57.97
C LYS A 13 -48.96 18.01 57.51
N ARG A 14 -49.05 16.80 56.92
CA ARG A 14 -49.86 15.69 57.51
C ARG A 14 -49.36 14.31 57.08
N ARG A 15 -49.26 13.42 58.07
CA ARG A 15 -48.89 11.99 58.02
C ARG A 15 -50.11 11.15 57.63
N THR A 16 -49.88 10.04 56.92
CA THR A 16 -50.56 8.76 57.16
C THR A 16 -49.63 7.60 56.82
N ARG A 17 -49.49 6.67 57.78
CA ARG A 17 -48.75 5.39 57.75
C ARG A 17 -49.57 4.31 57.09
N THR A 18 -48.94 3.45 56.29
CA THR A 18 -49.07 1.96 56.16
C THR A 18 -48.33 1.58 54.86
N SER A 19 -47.59 0.51 54.68
CA SER A 19 -47.39 -0.76 55.39
C SER A 19 -46.11 -1.39 54.84
N GLU A 20 -45.28 -1.96 55.71
CA GLU A 20 -44.10 -2.75 55.34
C GLU A 20 -44.51 -4.05 54.61
N ARG A 21 -43.91 -4.31 53.44
CA ARG A 21 -43.71 -5.67 52.93
C ARG A 21 -42.34 -5.78 52.29
N ASN A 22 -41.54 -6.65 52.90
CA ASN A 22 -40.27 -7.15 52.38
C ASN A 22 -40.48 -7.85 51.03
N ALA A 23 -39.73 -7.40 50.01
CA ALA A 23 -39.46 -8.18 48.81
C ALA A 23 -38.02 -7.89 48.37
N THR A 24 -37.14 -8.80 48.79
CA THR A 24 -35.88 -9.24 48.18
C THR A 24 -35.41 -8.42 46.98
N ASN A 25 -34.45 -7.52 47.21
CA ASN A 25 -33.71 -6.81 46.19
C ASN A 25 -32.71 -7.78 45.54
N GLN A 26 -33.11 -8.47 44.47
CA GLN A 26 -32.18 -9.18 43.61
C GLN A 26 -31.43 -8.13 42.79
N SER A 27 -30.17 -7.95 43.15
CA SER A 27 -29.14 -7.29 42.37
C SER A 27 -29.04 -7.93 40.98
N ALA A 28 -29.72 -7.35 40.00
CA ALA A 28 -29.41 -7.61 38.60
C ALA A 28 -28.05 -6.95 38.31
N PHE A 29 -26.98 -7.76 38.37
CA PHE A 29 -25.72 -7.42 37.73
C PHE A 29 -25.99 -7.20 36.25
N VAL A 30 -26.19 -5.96 35.84
CA VAL A 30 -26.10 -5.58 34.42
C VAL A 30 -24.64 -5.78 34.05
N THR A 31 -24.34 -6.94 33.49
CA THR A 31 -23.06 -7.16 32.81
C THR A 31 -23.00 -6.14 31.67
N PRO A 32 -21.97 -5.29 31.58
CA PRO A 32 -21.84 -4.43 30.41
C PRO A 32 -21.64 -5.35 29.21
N SER A 33 -22.64 -5.40 28.32
CA SER A 33 -22.51 -5.97 26.99
C SER A 33 -21.34 -5.29 26.31
N ARG A 34 -20.19 -5.96 26.27
CA ARG A 34 -19.08 -5.58 25.40
C ARG A 34 -19.55 -5.85 23.97
N THR A 35 -20.26 -4.89 23.38
CA THR A 35 -20.35 -4.82 21.92
C THR A 35 -18.95 -4.50 21.39
N ASN A 36 -18.12 -5.53 21.27
CA ASN A 36 -16.92 -5.52 20.46
C ASN A 36 -17.39 -5.42 19.00
N LYS A 37 -17.80 -4.23 18.58
CA LYS A 37 -18.20 -3.98 17.20
C LYS A 37 -16.94 -4.18 16.38
N GLU A 38 -16.80 -5.35 15.76
CA GLU A 38 -15.68 -5.64 14.88
C GLU A 38 -15.59 -4.53 13.85
N LEU A 39 -14.38 -3.99 13.65
CA LEU A 39 -14.16 -2.97 12.64
C LEU A 39 -14.54 -3.59 11.29
N ARG A 40 -15.53 -2.98 10.63
CA ARG A 40 -16.05 -3.42 9.34
C ARG A 40 -15.73 -2.33 8.32
N ILE A 41 -14.95 -2.71 7.33
CA ILE A 41 -14.54 -1.86 6.21
C ILE A 41 -15.28 -2.33 4.97
N LEU A 42 -15.84 -1.40 4.21
CA LEU A 42 -16.72 -1.68 3.08
C LEU A 42 -16.22 -1.00 1.81
N HIS A 43 -16.41 -1.68 0.67
CA HIS A 43 -16.26 -1.17 -0.69
C HIS A 43 -14.97 -0.38 -0.94
N GLN A 44 -13.84 -0.90 -0.44
CA GLN A 44 -12.55 -0.26 -0.65
C GLN A 44 -11.99 -0.61 -2.01
N PRO A 45 -11.60 0.39 -2.83
CA PRO A 45 -10.87 0.13 -4.07
C PRO A 45 -9.58 -0.62 -3.77
N GLY A 46 -9.35 -1.72 -4.47
CA GLY A 46 -8.16 -2.52 -4.29
C GLY A 46 -7.89 -3.51 -5.41
N PHE A 47 -6.69 -4.07 -5.36
CA PHE A 47 -6.21 -5.09 -6.29
C PHE A 47 -5.60 -6.25 -5.51
N VAL A 48 -5.82 -7.47 -5.99
CA VAL A 48 -5.08 -8.62 -5.50
C VAL A 48 -3.63 -8.51 -5.98
N LEU A 49 -2.68 -8.53 -5.05
CA LEU A 49 -1.25 -8.61 -5.34
C LEU A 49 -0.82 -10.06 -5.49
N HIS A 50 -1.22 -10.89 -4.53
CA HIS A 50 -0.86 -12.29 -4.45
C HIS A 50 -1.89 -13.09 -3.65
N SER A 51 -1.99 -14.39 -3.92
CA SER A 51 -2.91 -15.29 -3.24
C SER A 51 -2.22 -16.63 -2.98
N TYR A 52 -2.45 -17.21 -1.81
CA TYR A 52 -1.87 -18.50 -1.42
C TYR A 52 -2.93 -19.42 -0.79
N PRO A 53 -2.87 -20.74 -1.04
CA PRO A 53 -3.76 -21.71 -0.41
C PRO A 53 -3.73 -21.61 1.11
N TYR A 54 -4.90 -21.53 1.75
CA TYR A 54 -5.03 -21.51 3.20
C TYR A 54 -6.15 -22.45 3.63
N LYS A 55 -5.80 -23.52 4.37
CA LYS A 55 -6.72 -24.62 4.68
C LYS A 55 -7.31 -25.25 3.40
N GLU A 56 -8.22 -26.19 3.60
CA GLU A 56 -8.80 -26.98 2.51
C GLU A 56 -9.55 -26.10 1.49
N THR A 57 -10.38 -25.17 1.96
CA THR A 57 -11.30 -24.42 1.10
C THR A 57 -11.05 -22.92 1.01
N SER A 58 -10.03 -22.38 1.70
CA SER A 58 -9.82 -20.93 1.80
C SER A 58 -8.51 -20.48 1.12
N LEU A 59 -8.38 -19.18 0.92
CA LEU A 59 -7.14 -18.52 0.48
C LEU A 59 -6.77 -17.47 1.51
N ILE A 60 -5.47 -17.18 1.66
CA ILE A 60 -5.05 -15.85 2.09
C ILE A 60 -4.76 -15.06 0.82
N VAL A 61 -5.26 -13.83 0.77
CA VAL A 61 -5.04 -12.88 -0.32
C VAL A 61 -4.42 -11.62 0.24
N ASP A 62 -3.28 -11.22 -0.32
CA ASP A 62 -2.71 -9.91 -0.09
C ASP A 62 -3.30 -8.96 -1.12
N VAL A 63 -3.91 -7.88 -0.62
CA VAL A 63 -4.54 -6.86 -1.43
C VAL A 63 -3.86 -5.53 -1.20
N PHE A 64 -3.68 -4.75 -2.26
CA PHE A 64 -3.30 -3.34 -2.14
C PHE A 64 -4.56 -2.50 -2.27
N THR A 65 -4.84 -1.69 -1.27
CA THR A 65 -6.04 -0.86 -1.17
C THR A 65 -5.66 0.61 -1.08
N ARG A 66 -6.53 1.47 -1.61
CA ARG A 66 -6.22 2.90 -1.69
C ARG A 66 -6.08 3.57 -0.33
N GLU A 67 -6.96 3.23 0.60
CA GLU A 67 -7.09 3.93 1.90
C GLU A 67 -6.60 3.11 3.10
N PHE A 68 -6.19 1.86 2.89
CA PHE A 68 -5.69 0.98 3.97
C PHE A 68 -4.35 0.32 3.61
N GLY A 69 -3.72 0.73 2.51
CA GLY A 69 -2.44 0.18 2.10
C GLY A 69 -2.51 -1.31 1.77
N ARG A 70 -1.44 -2.03 2.07
CA ARG A 70 -1.36 -3.48 1.86
C ARG A 70 -2.00 -4.24 3.02
N VAL A 71 -3.05 -5.00 2.75
CA VAL A 71 -3.82 -5.76 3.73
C VAL A 71 -3.82 -7.24 3.40
N SER A 72 -3.69 -8.10 4.41
CA SER A 72 -3.81 -9.55 4.26
C SER A 72 -5.19 -10.04 4.71
N LEU A 73 -5.89 -10.78 3.85
CA LEU A 73 -7.28 -11.20 4.07
C LEU A 73 -7.44 -12.71 3.91
N VAL A 74 -8.16 -13.36 4.81
CA VAL A 74 -8.65 -14.73 4.63
C VAL A 74 -9.95 -14.70 3.80
N ALA A 75 -9.90 -15.28 2.61
CA ALA A 75 -11.06 -15.52 1.75
C ALA A 75 -11.62 -16.93 2.01
N LYS A 76 -12.57 -17.02 2.94
CA LYS A 76 -13.17 -18.30 3.37
C LYS A 76 -13.98 -18.92 2.22
N GLY A 77 -13.74 -20.19 1.94
CA GLY A 77 -14.47 -20.91 0.88
C GLY A 77 -14.14 -20.50 -0.56
N ALA A 78 -13.15 -19.62 -0.77
CA ALA A 78 -12.77 -19.12 -2.10
C ALA A 78 -12.31 -20.21 -3.07
N LYS A 79 -11.87 -21.38 -2.59
CA LYS A 79 -11.46 -22.51 -3.45
C LYS A 79 -12.64 -23.36 -3.94
N ARG A 80 -13.85 -23.20 -3.37
CA ARG A 80 -15.01 -24.01 -3.75
C ARG A 80 -15.43 -23.70 -5.18
N PRO A 81 -15.82 -24.68 -6.00
CA PRO A 81 -16.24 -24.45 -7.39
C PRO A 81 -17.40 -23.45 -7.53
N THR A 82 -18.30 -23.42 -6.54
CA THR A 82 -19.48 -22.53 -6.50
C THR A 82 -19.20 -21.15 -5.88
N SER A 83 -17.96 -20.85 -5.48
CA SER A 83 -17.64 -19.61 -4.79
C SER A 83 -17.59 -18.42 -5.74
N ALA A 84 -18.40 -17.39 -5.48
CA ALA A 84 -18.33 -16.11 -6.20
C ALA A 84 -16.96 -15.43 -6.05
N LEU A 85 -16.25 -15.68 -4.94
CA LEU A 85 -14.90 -15.14 -4.71
C LEU A 85 -13.85 -15.75 -5.65
N ARG A 86 -14.09 -16.96 -6.17
CA ARG A 86 -13.11 -17.69 -7.00
C ARG A 86 -12.83 -16.98 -8.32
N SER A 87 -13.84 -16.35 -8.92
CA SER A 87 -13.71 -15.69 -10.23
C SER A 87 -13.13 -14.28 -10.12
N VAL A 88 -13.36 -13.58 -9.02
CA VAL A 88 -12.99 -12.16 -8.86
C VAL A 88 -11.64 -11.95 -8.18
N LEU A 89 -11.13 -12.92 -7.41
CA LEU A 89 -9.83 -12.80 -6.72
C LEU A 89 -8.64 -13.07 -7.65
N GLN A 90 -8.62 -12.42 -8.82
CA GLN A 90 -7.53 -12.46 -9.79
C GLN A 90 -6.67 -11.20 -9.71
N THR A 91 -5.39 -11.33 -10.06
CA THR A 91 -4.47 -10.18 -10.14
C THR A 91 -4.85 -9.23 -11.27
N PHE A 92 -4.50 -7.95 -11.12
CA PHE A 92 -4.71 -6.88 -12.11
C PHE A 92 -6.17 -6.50 -12.39
N GLN A 93 -7.12 -7.05 -11.65
CA GLN A 93 -8.52 -6.64 -11.71
C GLN A 93 -8.83 -5.58 -10.63
N PRO A 94 -9.49 -4.47 -10.99
CA PRO A 94 -9.96 -3.51 -10.00
C PRO A 94 -11.16 -4.10 -9.23
N LEU A 95 -11.07 -4.10 -7.90
CA LEU A 95 -12.07 -4.65 -7.02
C LEU A 95 -12.56 -3.62 -6.00
N ASN A 96 -13.83 -3.72 -5.63
CA ASN A 96 -14.36 -3.20 -4.37
C ASN A 96 -14.28 -4.31 -3.32
N ILE A 97 -13.49 -4.10 -2.27
CA ILE A 97 -13.12 -5.11 -1.28
C ILE A 97 -13.69 -4.69 0.09
N SER A 98 -14.34 -5.63 0.77
CA SER A 98 -14.89 -5.42 2.12
C SER A 98 -14.38 -6.48 3.07
N TRP A 99 -14.01 -6.10 4.30
CA TRP A 99 -13.49 -7.02 5.31
C TRP A 99 -13.89 -6.64 6.74
N THR A 100 -13.73 -7.60 7.65
CA THR A 100 -13.90 -7.38 9.09
C THR A 100 -12.68 -7.87 9.87
N GLY A 101 -12.50 -7.30 11.06
CA GLY A 101 -11.49 -7.73 12.03
C GLY A 101 -10.37 -6.71 12.22
N LYS A 102 -9.60 -6.91 13.29
CA LYS A 102 -8.48 -6.04 13.71
C LYS A 102 -7.14 -6.79 13.80
N SER A 103 -7.13 -8.08 13.48
CA SER A 103 -5.92 -8.90 13.41
C SER A 103 -5.07 -8.54 12.20
N GLU A 104 -3.82 -9.01 12.20
CA GLU A 104 -2.88 -8.87 11.08
C GLU A 104 -3.42 -9.51 9.79
N VAL A 105 -4.11 -10.65 9.91
CA VAL A 105 -4.88 -11.24 8.82
C VAL A 105 -6.36 -11.11 9.14
N ARG A 106 -7.10 -10.36 8.32
CA ARG A 106 -8.52 -10.02 8.52
C ARG A 106 -9.41 -10.96 7.71
N THR A 107 -10.74 -10.92 7.89
CA THR A 107 -11.65 -11.78 7.12
C THR A 107 -12.23 -11.02 5.94
N LEU A 108 -12.00 -11.51 4.72
CA LEU A 108 -12.67 -11.00 3.52
C LEU A 108 -14.16 -11.34 3.61
N THR A 109 -15.01 -10.32 3.43
CA THR A 109 -16.47 -10.46 3.49
C THR A 109 -17.14 -10.29 2.13
N ALA A 110 -16.58 -9.45 1.26
CA ALA A 110 -17.04 -9.28 -0.12
C ALA A 110 -15.89 -8.81 -1.02
N ALA A 111 -15.92 -9.22 -2.27
CA ALA A 111 -15.08 -8.70 -3.34
C ALA A 111 -15.93 -8.62 -4.61
N GLU A 112 -15.98 -7.45 -5.23
CA GLU A 112 -16.78 -7.19 -6.43
C GLU A 112 -15.89 -6.58 -7.50
N TRP A 113 -15.94 -7.12 -8.72
CA TRP A 113 -15.22 -6.56 -9.84
C TRP A 113 -15.86 -5.25 -10.30
N VAL A 114 -15.05 -4.21 -10.43
CA VAL A 114 -15.51 -2.86 -10.80
C VAL A 114 -15.53 -2.67 -12.33
N GLY A 115 -14.74 -3.42 -13.08
CA GLY A 115 -14.57 -3.23 -14.52
C GLY A 115 -13.68 -2.04 -14.89
N GLY A 116 -13.64 -1.73 -16.18
CA GLY A 116 -13.01 -0.51 -16.70
C GLY A 116 -11.50 -0.55 -16.97
N MET A 117 -10.83 -1.69 -16.75
CA MET A 117 -9.41 -1.87 -17.13
C MET A 117 -9.25 -2.95 -18.20
N LEU A 118 -8.43 -2.66 -19.21
CA LEU A 118 -8.01 -3.66 -20.18
C LEU A 118 -7.12 -4.72 -19.51
N PRO A 119 -7.23 -6.00 -19.92
CA PRO A 119 -6.35 -7.04 -19.40
C PRO A 119 -4.90 -6.79 -19.82
N LEU A 120 -3.96 -7.19 -18.97
CA LEU A 120 -2.55 -7.23 -19.34
C LEU A 120 -2.25 -8.49 -20.17
N GLU A 121 -1.56 -8.30 -21.28
CA GLU A 121 -1.20 -9.38 -22.21
C GLU A 121 0.31 -9.41 -22.48
N LYS A 122 0.82 -10.56 -22.96
CA LYS A 122 2.20 -10.72 -23.45
C LYS A 122 3.24 -10.22 -22.42
N SER A 123 4.14 -9.34 -22.83
CA SER A 123 5.19 -8.76 -21.98
C SER A 123 4.64 -7.84 -20.89
N ALA A 124 3.47 -7.20 -21.13
CA ALA A 124 2.83 -6.33 -20.15
C ALA A 124 2.37 -7.11 -18.91
N LEU A 125 1.94 -8.37 -19.09
CA LEU A 125 1.56 -9.25 -17.99
C LEU A 125 2.72 -9.47 -17.00
N LEU A 126 3.92 -9.71 -17.53
CA LEU A 126 5.11 -9.90 -16.71
C LEU A 126 5.57 -8.61 -16.04
N CYS A 127 5.38 -7.47 -16.69
CA CYS A 127 5.57 -6.15 -16.09
C CYS A 127 4.60 -5.94 -14.92
N GLY A 128 3.32 -6.30 -15.06
CA GLY A 128 2.35 -6.25 -13.97
C GLY A 128 2.77 -7.10 -12.77
N PHE A 129 3.21 -8.33 -13.00
CA PHE A 129 3.71 -9.19 -11.90
C PHE A 129 4.94 -8.60 -11.23
N TYR A 130 5.83 -7.95 -11.99
CA TYR A 130 6.98 -7.24 -11.44
C TYR A 130 6.53 -6.11 -10.50
N LEU A 131 5.53 -5.31 -10.89
CA LEU A 131 4.95 -4.29 -10.01
C LEU A 131 4.37 -4.88 -8.71
N ASN A 132 3.63 -5.98 -8.81
CA ASN A 132 3.07 -6.67 -7.62
C ASN A 132 4.17 -7.17 -6.70
N GLU A 133 5.21 -7.80 -7.25
CA GLU A 133 6.32 -8.32 -6.47
C GLU A 133 7.04 -7.18 -5.72
N LEU A 134 7.28 -6.06 -6.40
CA LEU A 134 7.86 -4.87 -5.77
C LEU A 134 6.98 -4.37 -4.61
N LEU A 135 5.67 -4.23 -4.80
CA LEU A 135 4.75 -3.82 -3.73
C LEU A 135 4.81 -4.79 -2.54
N VAL A 136 4.87 -6.11 -2.79
CA VAL A 136 4.96 -7.12 -1.73
C VAL A 136 6.28 -7.04 -0.97
N LYS A 137 7.38 -6.71 -1.64
CA LYS A 137 8.72 -6.64 -1.03
C LYS A 137 8.99 -5.35 -0.29
N PHE A 138 8.48 -4.21 -0.79
CA PHE A 138 8.85 -2.89 -0.30
C PHE A 138 7.80 -2.23 0.60
N LEU A 139 6.51 -2.58 0.48
CA LEU A 139 5.49 -1.98 1.34
C LEU A 139 5.38 -2.68 2.68
N LEU A 140 5.28 -1.89 3.74
CA LEU A 140 4.80 -2.35 5.03
C LEU A 140 3.29 -2.63 4.96
N ARG A 141 2.80 -3.51 5.83
CA ARG A 141 1.35 -3.77 5.93
C ARG A 141 0.68 -2.57 6.58
N ASP A 142 -0.55 -2.28 6.15
CA ASP A 142 -1.41 -1.21 6.67
C ASP A 142 -0.89 0.24 6.51
N GLU A 143 0.26 0.45 5.85
CA GLU A 143 0.77 1.78 5.53
C GLU A 143 0.08 2.34 4.28
N ILE A 144 -0.56 3.51 4.46
CA ILE A 144 -1.38 4.15 3.42
C ILE A 144 -0.47 4.92 2.47
N SER A 145 -0.54 4.60 1.18
CA SER A 145 0.06 5.43 0.13
C SER A 145 -0.92 5.58 -1.04
N VAL A 146 -1.74 6.62 -0.96
CA VAL A 146 -2.71 6.97 -2.01
C VAL A 146 -1.99 7.27 -3.33
N THR A 147 -0.89 8.03 -3.28
CA THR A 147 -0.06 8.35 -4.45
C THR A 147 0.45 7.10 -5.15
N LEU A 148 0.97 6.13 -4.40
CA LEU A 148 1.46 4.88 -4.98
C LEU A 148 0.33 4.00 -5.51
N PHE A 149 -0.84 4.00 -4.86
CA PHE A 149 -2.02 3.32 -5.36
C PHE A 149 -2.47 3.90 -6.71
N ASP A 150 -2.64 5.21 -6.79
CA ASP A 150 -3.07 5.88 -8.02
C ASP A 150 -2.02 5.69 -9.14
N LEU A 151 -0.74 5.70 -8.78
CA LEU A 151 0.35 5.36 -9.72
C LEU A 151 0.29 3.91 -10.19
N TYR A 152 0.04 2.95 -9.29
CA TYR A 152 -0.10 1.53 -9.65
C TYR A 152 -1.23 1.34 -10.66
N VAL A 153 -2.41 1.94 -10.42
CA VAL A 153 -3.54 1.91 -11.37
C VAL A 153 -3.13 2.50 -12.72
N SER A 154 -2.50 3.68 -12.71
CA SER A 154 -2.02 4.33 -13.93
C SER A 154 -0.99 3.49 -14.68
N SER A 155 -0.05 2.85 -13.98
CA SER A 155 0.96 1.98 -14.57
C SER A 155 0.35 0.75 -15.23
N LEU A 156 -0.60 0.08 -14.56
CA LEU A 156 -1.34 -1.03 -15.17
C LEU A 156 -2.08 -0.59 -16.43
N ASN A 157 -2.75 0.57 -16.38
CA ASN A 157 -3.48 1.09 -17.53
C ASN A 157 -2.55 1.43 -18.72
N GLN A 158 -1.42 2.09 -18.45
CA GLN A 158 -0.40 2.40 -19.46
C GLN A 158 0.16 1.12 -20.10
N LEU A 159 0.50 0.11 -19.29
CA LEU A 159 0.98 -1.18 -19.77
C LEU A 159 -0.05 -1.91 -20.63
N ALA A 160 -1.33 -1.88 -20.25
CA ALA A 160 -2.41 -2.48 -21.04
C ALA A 160 -2.61 -1.79 -22.40
N HIS A 161 -2.27 -0.50 -22.50
CA HIS A 161 -2.32 0.29 -23.74
C HIS A 161 -0.99 0.30 -24.52
N ASN A 162 -0.06 -0.60 -24.20
CA ASN A 162 1.24 -0.76 -24.87
C ASN A 162 2.17 0.47 -24.77
N GLU A 163 2.00 1.30 -23.74
CA GLU A 163 3.00 2.33 -23.42
C GLU A 163 4.35 1.70 -23.08
N ALA A 164 5.44 2.44 -23.35
CA ALA A 164 6.80 1.93 -23.24
C ALA A 164 7.10 1.41 -21.82
N PRO A 165 7.24 0.08 -21.61
CA PRO A 165 7.40 -0.49 -20.27
C PRO A 165 8.63 0.02 -19.54
N ALA A 166 9.70 0.34 -20.28
CA ALA A 166 10.91 0.93 -19.72
C ALA A 166 10.59 2.19 -18.90
N ILE A 167 9.76 3.09 -19.44
CA ILE A 167 9.38 4.36 -18.81
C ILE A 167 8.39 4.12 -17.67
N VAL A 168 7.34 3.34 -17.92
CA VAL A 168 6.29 3.06 -16.92
C VAL A 168 6.89 2.45 -15.65
N LEU A 169 7.77 1.45 -15.82
CA LEU A 169 8.42 0.78 -14.70
C LEU A 169 9.38 1.72 -13.95
N ARG A 170 10.15 2.57 -14.64
CA ARG A 170 11.08 3.50 -13.96
C ARG A 170 10.33 4.52 -13.11
N LYS A 171 9.23 5.08 -13.62
CA LYS A 171 8.38 6.00 -12.84
C LYS A 171 7.83 5.32 -11.59
N PHE A 172 7.34 4.09 -11.74
CA PHE A 172 6.81 3.33 -10.61
C PHE A 172 7.87 3.05 -9.54
N GLU A 173 9.03 2.51 -9.94
CA GLU A 173 10.13 2.18 -9.03
C GLU A 173 10.64 3.40 -8.26
N LEU A 174 10.76 4.54 -8.94
CA LEU A 174 11.21 5.79 -8.32
C LEU A 174 10.26 6.22 -7.20
N ILE A 175 8.96 6.30 -7.50
CA ILE A 175 7.95 6.69 -6.51
C ILE A 175 7.83 5.65 -5.41
N LEU A 176 7.94 4.35 -5.72
CA LEU A 176 7.95 3.29 -4.71
C LEU A 176 9.08 3.50 -3.69
N LEU A 177 10.31 3.71 -4.15
CA LEU A 177 11.45 3.92 -3.26
C LEU A 177 11.33 5.24 -2.47
N GLN A 178 10.78 6.30 -3.07
CA GLN A 178 10.49 7.55 -2.35
C GLN A 178 9.47 7.32 -1.23
N GLN A 179 8.34 6.66 -1.52
CA GLN A 179 7.28 6.38 -0.55
C GLN A 179 7.73 5.42 0.55
N ALA A 180 8.68 4.51 0.25
CA ALA A 180 9.29 3.64 1.23
C ALA A 180 10.37 4.34 2.09
N GLY A 181 10.70 5.61 1.81
CA GLY A 181 11.78 6.33 2.50
C GLY A 181 13.18 5.82 2.15
N LEU A 182 13.33 5.16 1.01
CA LEU A 182 14.56 4.50 0.56
C LEU A 182 15.27 5.27 -0.57
N LEU A 183 14.75 6.42 -0.98
CA LEU A 183 15.36 7.27 -1.99
C LEU A 183 15.76 8.62 -1.42
N GLY A 184 17.00 9.04 -1.64
CA GLY A 184 17.47 10.39 -1.34
C GLY A 184 16.98 11.43 -2.35
N ASP A 185 17.19 12.71 -2.04
CA ASP A 185 16.90 13.81 -2.95
C ASP A 185 17.79 13.72 -4.20
N LEU A 186 17.17 13.59 -5.38
CA LEU A 186 17.87 13.49 -6.66
C LEU A 186 18.41 14.83 -7.18
N THR A 187 18.01 15.93 -6.54
CA THR A 187 18.31 17.30 -6.99
C THR A 187 19.41 17.97 -6.18
N TYR A 188 19.89 17.32 -5.12
CA TYR A 188 20.85 17.88 -4.19
C TYR A 188 22.07 16.98 -3.99
N CYS A 189 23.27 17.52 -4.25
CA CYS A 189 24.53 16.83 -4.03
C CYS A 189 25.08 17.10 -2.63
N ILE A 190 25.34 16.03 -1.88
CA ILE A 190 25.77 16.12 -0.48
C ILE A 190 27.20 16.66 -0.31
N ASN A 191 28.13 16.38 -1.23
CA ASN A 191 29.52 16.83 -1.12
C ASN A 191 29.66 18.32 -1.39
N THR A 192 29.01 18.80 -2.46
CA THR A 192 29.05 20.22 -2.84
C THR A 192 28.08 21.07 -2.03
N ARG A 193 27.13 20.42 -1.32
CA ARG A 193 26.04 21.07 -0.59
C ARG A 193 25.24 22.02 -1.48
N GLY A 194 24.95 21.57 -2.70
CA GLY A 194 24.29 22.37 -3.72
C GLY A 194 23.50 21.52 -4.71
N SER A 195 22.86 22.19 -5.65
CA SER A 195 22.05 21.52 -6.67
C SER A 195 22.91 20.63 -7.57
N VAL A 196 22.31 19.52 -8.01
CA VAL A 196 22.86 18.65 -9.05
C VAL A 196 22.99 19.42 -10.37
N VAL A 197 24.17 19.34 -10.99
CA VAL A 197 24.48 20.03 -12.25
C VAL A 197 24.28 19.06 -13.42
N PRO A 198 23.53 19.43 -14.49
CA PRO A 198 23.18 18.50 -15.57
C PRO A 198 24.35 17.77 -16.23
N ASP A 199 25.44 18.49 -16.48
CA ASP A 199 26.60 18.00 -17.25
C ASP A 199 27.64 17.26 -16.41
N GLU A 200 27.46 17.22 -15.09
CA GLU A 200 28.33 16.47 -14.18
C GLU A 200 27.86 15.02 -14.03
N SER A 201 28.76 14.17 -13.51
CA SER A 201 28.47 12.78 -13.19
C SER A 201 28.39 12.58 -11.69
N TYR A 202 27.44 11.77 -11.26
CA TYR A 202 27.14 11.48 -9.87
C TYR A 202 26.92 9.98 -9.67
N VAL A 203 26.96 9.57 -8.41
CA VAL A 203 26.38 8.33 -7.93
C VAL A 203 25.28 8.65 -6.94
N LEU A 204 24.32 7.74 -6.78
CA LEU A 204 23.31 7.80 -5.74
C LEU A 204 23.59 6.69 -4.73
N GLU A 205 24.16 7.07 -3.59
CA GLU A 205 24.51 6.14 -2.53
C GLU A 205 23.31 5.87 -1.63
N PRO A 206 22.90 4.59 -1.45
CA PRO A 206 21.77 4.22 -0.59
C PRO A 206 21.96 4.72 0.85
N GLY A 207 20.94 5.37 1.40
CA GLY A 207 20.97 5.92 2.76
C GLY A 207 21.78 7.22 2.92
N VAL A 208 22.48 7.67 1.87
CA VAL A 208 23.31 8.90 1.89
C VAL A 208 22.75 9.96 0.95
N GLY A 209 22.47 9.60 -0.31
CA GLY A 209 21.96 10.53 -1.33
C GLY A 209 22.92 10.71 -2.50
N VAL A 210 22.67 11.76 -3.31
CA VAL A 210 23.47 12.03 -4.51
C VAL A 210 24.81 12.62 -4.11
N ARG A 211 25.89 12.11 -4.71
CA ARG A 211 27.24 12.61 -4.55
C ARG A 211 28.08 12.51 -5.80
N GLN A 212 29.18 13.26 -5.84
CA GLN A 212 30.16 13.18 -6.92
C GLN A 212 30.80 11.78 -6.98
N VAL A 213 31.21 11.38 -8.19
CA VAL A 213 31.85 10.10 -8.48
C VAL A 213 33.23 10.03 -7.83
N GLY A 214 33.52 8.96 -7.08
CA GLY A 214 34.86 8.63 -6.57
C GLY A 214 35.67 7.72 -7.52
N GLU A 215 36.93 7.45 -7.16
CA GLU A 215 37.87 6.72 -8.03
C GLU A 215 37.56 5.23 -8.19
N VAL A 216 36.98 4.56 -7.19
CA VAL A 216 36.70 3.12 -7.23
C VAL A 216 35.35 2.82 -6.58
N GLU A 217 34.30 2.74 -7.39
CA GLU A 217 32.96 2.45 -6.89
C GLU A 217 32.20 1.43 -7.74
N GLN A 218 31.50 0.54 -7.07
CA GLN A 218 30.58 -0.43 -7.69
C GLN A 218 29.16 0.14 -7.90
N ILE A 219 28.98 1.45 -7.68
CA ILE A 219 27.70 2.14 -7.83
C ILE A 219 27.59 2.66 -9.28
N PRO A 220 26.43 2.53 -9.95
CA PRO A 220 26.25 3.06 -11.29
C PRO A 220 26.43 4.58 -11.35
N ASN A 221 27.34 5.03 -12.21
CA ASN A 221 27.50 6.44 -12.54
C ASN A 221 26.33 6.92 -13.41
N VAL A 222 25.75 8.06 -13.05
CA VAL A 222 24.65 8.70 -13.77
C VAL A 222 24.96 10.17 -14.00
N ARG A 223 24.48 10.73 -15.12
CA ARG A 223 24.58 12.17 -15.35
C ARG A 223 23.62 12.92 -14.42
N GLY A 224 23.99 14.13 -14.03
CA GLY A 224 23.09 15.01 -13.28
C GLY A 224 21.79 15.25 -14.05
N LYS A 225 21.86 15.38 -15.37
CA LYS A 225 20.66 15.47 -16.22
C LYS A 225 19.70 14.30 -16.02
N THR A 226 20.22 13.06 -15.94
CA THR A 226 19.39 11.87 -15.69
C THR A 226 18.66 11.97 -14.35
N LEU A 227 19.36 12.40 -13.28
CA LEU A 227 18.77 12.55 -11.96
C LEU A 227 17.67 13.61 -11.93
N LEU A 228 17.91 14.75 -12.59
CA LEU A 228 16.95 15.85 -12.71
C LEU A 228 15.75 15.46 -13.58
N ASP A 229 15.98 14.76 -14.69
CA ASP A 229 14.91 14.23 -15.54
C ASP A 229 14.03 13.25 -14.77
N MET A 230 14.64 12.32 -14.01
CA MET A 230 13.94 11.38 -13.15
C MET A 230 13.10 12.07 -12.08
N SER A 231 13.61 13.12 -11.43
CA SER A 231 12.90 13.81 -10.34
C SER A 231 11.59 14.45 -10.78
N ILE A 232 11.49 14.83 -12.06
CA ILE A 232 10.27 15.38 -12.67
C ILE A 232 9.51 14.36 -13.54
N GLY A 233 9.94 13.10 -13.59
CA GLY A 233 9.30 12.05 -14.38
C GLY A 233 9.45 12.20 -15.90
N ASN A 234 10.48 12.90 -16.38
CA ASN A 234 10.80 13.03 -17.79
C ASN A 234 11.74 11.89 -18.23
N TYR A 235 11.35 11.11 -19.23
CA TYR A 235 12.16 10.02 -19.77
C TYR A 235 12.28 10.10 -21.30
N ALA A 236 12.12 11.30 -21.86
CA ALA A 236 12.27 11.51 -23.31
C ALA A 236 13.68 11.20 -23.81
N ASP A 237 14.70 11.43 -22.98
CA ASP A 237 16.11 11.17 -23.31
C ASP A 237 16.44 9.67 -23.20
N PRO A 238 16.94 9.02 -24.27
CA PRO A 238 17.40 7.62 -24.23
C PRO A 238 18.51 7.37 -23.21
N GLN A 239 19.40 8.33 -22.97
CA GLN A 239 20.44 8.21 -21.95
C GLN A 239 19.82 8.16 -20.55
N THR A 240 18.82 9.00 -20.28
CA THR A 240 18.05 8.97 -19.03
C THR A 240 17.37 7.60 -18.86
N GLN A 241 16.75 7.04 -19.90
CA GLN A 241 16.15 5.70 -19.82
C GLN A 241 17.18 4.60 -19.51
N ALA A 242 18.35 4.63 -20.15
CA ALA A 242 19.38 3.62 -19.94
C ALA A 242 20.00 3.71 -18.52
N GLN A 243 20.38 4.92 -18.11
CA GLN A 243 21.02 5.15 -16.80
C GLN A 243 20.04 4.92 -15.65
N SER A 244 18.79 5.39 -15.75
CA SER A 244 17.77 5.17 -14.72
C SER A 244 17.47 3.67 -14.54
N LYS A 245 17.44 2.87 -15.61
CA LYS A 245 17.29 1.41 -15.51
C LYS A 245 18.45 0.77 -14.75
N GLN A 246 19.69 1.16 -15.03
CA GLN A 246 20.85 0.63 -14.32
C GLN A 246 20.83 1.03 -12.85
N LEU A 247 20.53 2.31 -12.57
CA LEU A 247 20.45 2.86 -11.22
C LEU A 247 19.35 2.19 -10.40
N MET A 248 18.11 2.14 -10.90
CA MET A 248 17.00 1.50 -10.17
C MET A 248 17.26 0.03 -9.91
N ARG A 249 17.86 -0.69 -10.88
CA ARG A 249 18.25 -2.09 -10.67
C ARG A 249 19.26 -2.24 -9.52
N PHE A 250 20.23 -1.32 -9.42
CA PHE A 250 21.20 -1.31 -8.33
C PHE A 250 20.52 -1.01 -6.99
N LEU A 251 19.71 0.05 -6.89
CA LEU A 251 19.04 0.43 -5.65
C LEU A 251 18.09 -0.65 -5.16
N LEU A 252 17.24 -1.19 -6.04
CA LEU A 252 16.32 -2.27 -5.68
C LEU A 252 17.09 -3.49 -5.17
N HIS A 253 18.17 -3.89 -5.85
CA HIS A 253 19.00 -5.01 -5.41
C HIS A 253 19.67 -4.75 -4.05
N TYR A 254 20.17 -3.54 -3.81
CA TYR A 254 20.75 -3.13 -2.54
C TYR A 254 19.74 -3.27 -1.39
N HIS A 255 18.54 -2.69 -1.56
CA HIS A 255 17.50 -2.73 -0.53
C HIS A 255 16.85 -4.11 -0.35
N LEU A 256 16.95 -4.99 -1.35
CA LEU A 256 16.57 -6.40 -1.22
C LEU A 256 17.64 -7.28 -0.57
N HIS A 257 18.79 -6.71 -0.18
CA HIS A 257 19.92 -7.43 0.42
C HIS A 257 20.36 -8.65 -0.41
N GLY A 258 20.34 -8.52 -1.74
CA GLY A 258 20.74 -9.59 -2.66
C GLY A 258 19.66 -10.64 -2.95
N VAL A 259 18.47 -10.55 -2.34
CA VAL A 259 17.35 -11.44 -2.69
C VAL A 259 16.87 -11.11 -4.10
N PRO A 260 16.91 -12.05 -5.07
CA PRO A 260 16.47 -11.78 -6.42
C PRO A 260 14.94 -11.65 -6.49
N LEU A 261 14.47 -10.88 -7.47
CA LEU A 261 13.07 -10.84 -7.85
C LEU A 261 12.73 -12.07 -8.68
N ASN A 262 11.68 -12.81 -8.28
CA ASN A 262 11.22 -14.02 -8.96
C ASN A 262 10.80 -13.73 -10.40
N THR A 263 10.14 -12.59 -10.63
CA THR A 263 9.73 -12.14 -11.97
C THR A 263 10.92 -11.99 -12.91
N ARG A 264 12.07 -11.55 -12.38
CA ARG A 264 13.31 -11.47 -13.14
C ARG A 264 13.90 -12.86 -13.43
N GLN A 265 13.82 -13.78 -12.47
CA GLN A 265 14.28 -15.16 -12.68
C GLN A 265 13.45 -15.83 -13.78
N ILE A 266 12.12 -15.66 -13.75
CA ILE A 266 11.22 -16.15 -14.80
C ILE A 266 11.59 -15.58 -16.18
N LEU A 267 11.88 -14.28 -16.29
CA LEU A 267 12.36 -13.68 -17.55
C LEU A 267 13.65 -14.32 -18.06
N ILE A 268 14.61 -14.55 -17.17
CA ILE A 268 15.88 -15.18 -17.52
C ILE A 268 15.63 -16.60 -18.02
N ASP A 269 14.75 -17.35 -17.37
CA ASP A 269 14.48 -18.74 -17.72
C ASP A 269 13.69 -18.85 -19.04
N LEU A 270 12.75 -17.93 -19.30
CA LEU A 270 12.04 -17.85 -20.58
C LEU A 270 12.94 -17.51 -21.77
N HIS A 271 13.99 -16.70 -21.59
CA HIS A 271 14.96 -16.39 -22.65
C HIS A 271 16.03 -17.47 -22.86
N LYS A 272 16.10 -18.46 -21.96
CA LYS A 272 17.00 -19.63 -22.10
C LYS A 272 16.34 -20.81 -22.82
N LEU A 273 15.03 -20.75 -23.03
CA LEU A 273 14.23 -21.69 -23.83
C LEU A 273 14.25 -21.28 -25.31
#